data_AF-A0A927DRR8-F1
#
_entry.id   AF-A0A927DRR8-F1
#
_cell.length_a   1.000
_cell.length_b   1.000
_cell.length_c   1.000
_cell.angle_alpha   90.00
_cell.angle_beta   90.00
_cell.angle_gamma   90.00
#
_symmetry.space_group_name_H-M   'P 1'
#
loop_
_entity.id
_entity.type
_entity.pdbx_description
1 polymer ?
#
loop_
_entity_poly.entity_id
_entity_poly.type
_entity_poly.pdbx_seq_one_letter_code
_entity_poly.pdbx_strand_id
1 'polypeptide(L)'
;MSLLAEWLQTKCSANVWVYVKRLSANDTGATRSHQSGLYMPGAVIDELFPSLRDTQLRNPEALFSVHVSSHPDCPDLDDVRAIYYNNKFFGGTRDEKRLTGFW
;
A
#
# COMPACT_ATOMS: atom_id res chain seq x y z
N MET A 1 18.81 -9.37 -20.46
CA MET A 1 17.60 -8.66 -20.92
C MET A 1 17.56 -7.32 -20.19
N SER A 2 16.49 -6.51 -20.24
CA SER A 2 16.41 -5.34 -19.35
C SER A 2 16.15 -5.79 -17.91
N LEU A 3 16.62 -5.02 -16.91
CA LEU A 3 16.38 -5.30 -15.48
C LEU A 3 14.88 -5.52 -15.18
N LEU A 4 14.01 -4.73 -15.82
CA LEU A 4 12.57 -4.88 -15.70
C LEU A 4 12.06 -6.22 -16.25
N ALA A 5 12.55 -6.64 -17.42
CA ALA A 5 12.12 -7.90 -18.02
C ALA A 5 12.53 -9.10 -17.17
N GLU A 6 13.74 -9.08 -16.62
CA GLU A 6 14.23 -10.11 -15.70
C GLU A 6 13.40 -10.15 -14.43
N TRP A 7 13.15 -8.99 -13.81
CA TRP A 7 12.30 -8.88 -12.63
C TRP A 7 10.89 -9.42 -12.88
N LEU A 8 10.25 -9.04 -14.00
CA LEU A 8 8.92 -9.55 -14.36
C LEU A 8 8.90 -11.06 -14.50
N GLN A 9 9.92 -11.66 -15.13
CA GLN A 9 10.03 -13.10 -15.27
C GLN A 9 10.14 -13.82 -13.92
N THR A 10 10.88 -13.24 -12.96
CA THR A 10 10.93 -13.78 -11.59
C THR A 10 9.57 -13.75 -10.90
N LYS A 11 8.78 -12.68 -11.09
CA LYS A 11 7.47 -12.53 -10.45
C LYS A 11 6.40 -13.42 -11.09
N CYS A 12 6.43 -13.60 -12.41
CA CYS A 12 5.49 -14.52 -13.10
C CYS A 12 5.63 -15.98 -12.66
N SER A 13 6.79 -16.37 -12.15
CA SER A 13 7.05 -17.75 -11.69
C SER A 13 6.87 -17.92 -10.18
N ALA A 14 6.49 -16.85 -9.46
CA ALA A 14 6.35 -16.82 -8.01
C ALA A 14 4.88 -16.78 -7.59
N ASN A 15 4.60 -17.22 -6.36
CA ASN A 15 3.28 -17.04 -5.75
C ASN A 15 3.14 -15.62 -5.20
N VAL A 16 2.84 -14.66 -6.08
CA VAL A 16 2.74 -13.24 -5.74
C VAL A 16 1.43 -12.64 -6.25
N TRP A 17 0.90 -11.67 -5.51
CA TRP A 17 -0.13 -10.77 -6.00
C TRP A 17 0.51 -9.58 -6.71
N VAL A 18 0.04 -9.27 -7.92
CA VAL A 18 0.53 -8.14 -8.70
C VAL A 18 -0.57 -7.09 -8.82
N TYR A 19 -0.26 -5.87 -8.38
CA TYR A 19 -1.12 -4.72 -8.54
C TYR A 19 -0.41 -3.66 -9.38
N VAL A 20 -1.05 -3.26 -10.48
CA VAL A 20 -0.52 -2.28 -11.44
C VAL A 20 -1.40 -1.06 -11.45
N LYS A 21 -0.81 0.11 -11.20
CA LYS A 21 -1.47 1.41 -11.35
C LYS A 21 -0.48 2.46 -11.86
N ARG A 22 -1.02 3.54 -12.43
CA ARG A 22 -0.26 4.80 -12.52
C ARG A 22 -0.39 5.54 -11.20
N LEU A 23 0.72 6.09 -10.71
CA LEU A 23 0.71 6.89 -9.48
C LEU A 23 -0.04 8.20 -9.73
N SER A 24 -1.02 8.51 -8.88
CA SER A 24 -1.72 9.80 -8.89
C SER A 24 -0.90 10.89 -8.21
N ALA A 25 -1.32 12.14 -8.39
CA ALA A 25 -0.73 13.27 -7.65
C ALA A 25 -0.87 13.10 -6.12
N ASN A 26 -1.89 12.40 -5.64
CA ASN A 26 -2.06 12.18 -4.20
C ASN A 26 -1.17 11.03 -3.68
N ASP A 27 -0.95 9.99 -4.48
CA ASP A 27 -0.03 8.89 -4.12
C ASP A 27 1.41 9.41 -3.92
N THR A 28 1.81 10.35 -4.78
CA THR A 28 3.15 10.95 -4.79
C THR A 28 3.31 12.13 -3.83
N GLY A 29 2.24 12.54 -3.14
CA GLY A 29 2.25 13.74 -2.29
C GLY A 29 2.32 15.07 -3.06
N ALA A 30 2.25 15.06 -4.40
CA ALA A 30 2.29 16.26 -5.23
C ALA A 30 1.11 17.22 -4.97
N THR A 31 -0.01 16.71 -4.45
CA THR A 31 -1.16 17.54 -4.01
C THR A 31 -0.89 18.29 -2.69
N ARG A 32 0.18 17.97 -1.96
CA ARG A 32 0.50 18.48 -0.61
C ARG A 32 -0.63 18.30 0.40
N SER A 33 -1.55 17.37 0.13
CA SER A 33 -2.61 17.03 1.07
C SER A 33 -2.03 16.23 2.24
N HIS A 34 -2.68 16.26 3.40
CA HIS A 34 -2.30 15.43 4.55
C HIS A 34 -2.57 13.93 4.34
N GLN A 35 -3.12 13.52 3.19
CA GLN A 35 -3.44 12.12 2.85
C GLN A 35 -2.38 11.50 1.94
N SER A 36 -1.10 11.75 2.22
CA SER A 36 0.01 11.15 1.49
C SER A 36 0.03 9.63 1.69
N GLY A 37 0.16 8.87 0.60
CA GLY A 37 0.22 7.41 0.64
C GLY A 37 -0.42 6.75 -0.56
N LEU A 38 0.00 5.53 -0.87
CA LEU A 38 -0.48 4.77 -2.00
C LEU A 38 -1.91 4.28 -1.74
N TYR A 39 -2.85 4.71 -2.57
CA TYR A 39 -4.20 4.16 -2.61
C TYR A 39 -4.22 2.79 -3.30
N MET A 40 -4.89 1.83 -2.66
CA MET A 40 -5.26 0.54 -3.22
C MET A 40 -6.76 0.27 -2.99
N PRO A 41 -7.43 -0.47 -3.89
CA PRO A 41 -8.82 -0.89 -3.67
C PRO A 41 -8.95 -1.68 -2.37
N GLY A 42 -10.01 -1.40 -1.59
CA GLY A 42 -10.21 -2.01 -0.29
C GLY A 42 -10.21 -3.54 -0.32
N ALA A 43 -10.84 -4.14 -1.33
CA ALA A 43 -10.87 -5.58 -1.52
C ALA A 43 -9.48 -6.23 -1.70
N VAL A 44 -8.53 -5.52 -2.32
CA VAL A 44 -7.15 -6.02 -2.47
C VAL A 44 -6.42 -5.97 -1.13
N ILE A 45 -6.56 -4.86 -0.39
CA ILE A 45 -5.99 -4.75 0.95
C ILE A 45 -6.61 -5.79 1.88
N ASP A 46 -7.89 -6.08 1.75
CA ASP A 46 -8.57 -7.10 2.56
C ASP A 46 -8.07 -8.51 2.31
N GLU A 47 -7.66 -8.82 1.08
CA GLU A 47 -7.06 -10.10 0.75
C GLU A 47 -5.64 -10.22 1.31
N LEU A 48 -4.84 -9.15 1.18
CA LEU A 48 -3.44 -9.13 1.62
C LEU A 48 -3.29 -8.96 3.15
N PHE A 49 -4.22 -8.24 3.78
CA PHE A 49 -4.22 -7.90 5.20
C PHE A 49 -5.61 -8.13 5.82
N PRO A 50 -6.03 -9.40 6.04
CA PRO A 50 -7.37 -9.71 6.54
C PRO A 50 -7.72 -9.07 7.89
N SER A 51 -6.72 -8.74 8.71
CA SER A 51 -6.91 -8.01 9.99
C SER A 51 -7.52 -6.62 9.81
N LEU A 52 -7.40 -6.01 8.62
CA LEU A 52 -7.95 -4.68 8.31
C LEU A 52 -9.44 -4.70 7.94
N ARG A 53 -10.09 -5.87 7.99
CA ARG A 53 -11.55 -6.01 7.82
C ARG A 53 -12.32 -5.57 9.06
N ASP A 54 -11.65 -5.43 10.20
CA ASP A 54 -12.29 -5.06 11.46
C ASP A 54 -12.85 -3.62 11.42
N THR A 55 -14.15 -3.48 11.68
CA THR A 55 -14.85 -2.19 11.77
C THR A 55 -15.21 -1.82 13.21
N GLN A 56 -14.91 -2.69 14.17
CA GLN A 56 -15.06 -2.45 15.60
C GLN A 56 -13.83 -1.75 16.18
N LEU A 57 -12.65 -2.02 15.61
CA LEU A 57 -11.43 -1.26 15.91
C LEU A 57 -11.35 0.01 15.05
N ARG A 58 -11.05 1.14 15.68
CA ARG A 58 -10.85 2.41 14.96
C ARG A 58 -9.48 2.43 14.31
N ASN A 59 -9.46 2.68 13.00
CA ASN A 59 -8.27 2.75 12.16
C ASN A 59 -7.31 1.55 12.33
N PRO A 60 -7.76 0.30 12.09
CA PRO A 60 -6.89 -0.86 12.22
C PRO A 60 -5.73 -0.75 11.22
N GLU A 61 -4.60 -1.35 11.58
CA GLU A 61 -3.36 -1.26 10.82
C GLU A 61 -2.52 -2.54 10.91
N ALA A 62 -1.65 -2.73 9.93
CA ALA A 62 -0.66 -3.78 9.88
C ALA A 62 0.66 -3.22 9.31
N LEU A 63 1.78 -3.59 9.92
CA LEU A 63 3.13 -3.25 9.44
C LEU A 63 3.66 -4.36 8.54
N PHE A 64 4.45 -3.98 7.53
CA PHE A 64 5.09 -4.90 6.61
C PHE A 64 6.35 -4.27 5.99
N SER A 65 7.31 -5.11 5.63
CA SER A 65 8.52 -4.66 4.93
C SER A 65 8.27 -4.43 3.44
N VAL A 66 8.93 -3.42 2.88
CA VAL A 66 8.93 -3.06 1.46
C VAL A 66 10.35 -3.00 0.92
N HIS A 67 10.55 -3.67 -0.21
CA HIS A 67 11.76 -3.61 -1.01
C HIS A 67 11.49 -2.94 -2.37
N VAL A 68 12.29 -1.96 -2.76
CA VAL A 68 12.13 -1.21 -4.02
C VAL A 68 13.12 -1.69 -5.09
N SER A 69 12.71 -2.66 -5.90
CA SER A 69 13.59 -3.25 -6.92
C SER A 69 13.96 -2.32 -8.08
N SER A 70 13.24 -1.21 -8.29
CA SER A 70 13.50 -0.28 -9.39
C SER A 70 14.58 0.77 -9.09
N HIS A 71 14.94 0.93 -7.82
CA HIS A 71 15.93 1.91 -7.36
C HIS A 71 16.90 1.19 -6.41
N PRO A 72 18.03 0.65 -6.91
CA PRO A 72 18.92 -0.23 -6.14
C PRO A 72 19.52 0.40 -4.88
N ASP A 73 19.65 1.73 -4.87
CA ASP A 73 20.19 2.48 -3.72
C ASP A 73 19.12 2.82 -2.67
N CYS A 74 17.85 2.46 -2.91
CA CYS A 74 16.76 2.66 -1.97
C CYS A 74 16.84 1.57 -0.89
N PRO A 75 16.95 1.93 0.41
CA PRO A 75 16.97 0.93 1.47
C PRO A 75 15.62 0.23 1.59
N ASP A 76 15.65 -0.99 2.14
CA ASP A 76 14.44 -1.66 2.57
C ASP A 76 13.76 -0.84 3.68
N LEU A 77 12.43 -0.83 3.66
CA LEU A 77 11.59 -0.15 4.64
C LEU A 77 10.88 -1.20 5.48
N ASP A 78 11.13 -1.27 6.78
CA ASP A 78 10.54 -2.33 7.62
C ASP A 78 9.18 -1.98 8.24
N ASP A 79 8.87 -0.68 8.32
CA ASP A 79 7.69 -0.17 9.04
C ASP A 79 6.63 0.47 8.13
N VAL A 80 6.50 -0.03 6.89
CA VAL A 80 5.43 0.43 5.98
C VAL A 80 4.09 -0.05 6.52
N ARG A 81 3.08 0.80 6.46
CA ARG A 81 1.80 0.60 7.13
C ARG A 81 0.67 0.45 6.14
N ALA A 82 -0.03 -0.68 6.18
CA ALA A 82 -1.36 -0.83 5.63
C ALA A 82 -2.37 -0.37 6.70
N ILE A 83 -3.20 0.62 6.37
CA ILE A 83 -4.16 1.22 7.32
C ILE A 83 -5.53 1.36 6.68
N TYR A 84 -6.57 1.06 7.46
CA TYR A 84 -7.96 1.31 7.08
C TYR A 84 -8.49 2.55 7.80
N TYR A 85 -8.56 3.69 7.13
CA TYR A 85 -9.23 4.87 7.66
C TYR A 85 -10.75 4.66 7.64
N ASN A 86 -11.28 4.13 8.73
CA ASN A 86 -12.66 3.66 8.87
C ASN A 86 -13.50 4.55 9.81
N ASN A 87 -13.09 5.80 10.01
CA ASN A 87 -13.75 6.70 10.96
C ASN A 87 -15.23 6.95 10.64
N LYS A 88 -15.74 6.60 9.44
CA LYS A 88 -17.18 6.53 9.13
C LYS A 88 -17.99 5.70 10.14
N PHE A 89 -17.43 4.64 10.72
CA PHE A 89 -18.08 3.85 11.79
C PHE A 89 -17.99 4.49 13.18
N PHE A 90 -17.24 5.59 13.29
CA PHE A 90 -16.94 6.30 14.55
C PHE A 90 -17.31 7.79 14.45
N GLY A 91 -18.33 8.14 13.64
CA GLY A 91 -18.85 9.51 13.50
C GLY A 91 -18.09 10.43 12.53
N GLY A 92 -17.17 9.89 11.73
CA GLY A 92 -16.42 10.59 10.68
C GLY A 92 -16.94 10.29 9.26
N THR A 93 -16.10 10.54 8.25
CA THR A 93 -16.48 10.42 6.82
C THR A 93 -15.59 9.52 5.97
N ARG A 94 -14.42 9.11 6.46
CA ARG A 94 -13.46 8.28 5.73
C ARG A 94 -13.84 6.80 5.80
N ASP A 95 -13.66 6.16 4.66
CA ASP A 95 -13.90 4.75 4.41
C ASP A 95 -12.94 4.29 3.31
N GLU A 96 -11.63 4.38 3.58
CA GLU A 96 -10.58 4.14 2.59
C GLU A 96 -9.37 3.39 3.17
N LYS A 97 -8.74 2.55 2.36
CA LYS A 97 -7.53 1.80 2.73
C LYS A 97 -6.31 2.33 1.99
N ARG A 98 -5.18 2.43 2.68
CA ARG A 98 -3.96 3.05 2.17
C ARG A 98 -2.72 2.30 2.64
N LEU A 99 -1.67 2.38 1.84
CA LEU A 99 -0.30 2.09 2.26
C LEU A 99 0.41 3.41 2.53
N THR A 100 1.10 3.52 3.66
CA THR A 100 1.75 4.75 4.15
C THR A 100 3.09 4.42 4.80
N GLY A 101 3.91 5.44 5.11
CA GLY A 101 5.24 5.23 5.72
C GLY A 101 6.34 4.89 4.71
N PHE A 102 6.25 5.45 3.49
CA PHE A 102 7.27 5.28 2.45
C PHE A 102 8.45 6.27 2.54
N TRP A 103 8.42 7.19 3.50
CA TRP A 103 9.38 8.30 3.67
C TRP A 103 9.73 8.50 5.14
#